data_AF-A0A355V537-F1
#
_entry.id   AF-A0A355V537-F1
#
_cell.length_a   1.000
_cell.length_b   1.000
_cell.length_c   1.000
_cell.angle_alpha   90.00
_cell.angle_beta   90.00
_cell.angle_gamma   90.00
#
_symmetry.space_group_name_H-M   'P 1'
#
loop_
_entity.id
_entity.type
_entity.pdbx_description
1 polymer ?
#
loop_
_entity_poly.entity_id
_entity_poly.type
_entity_poly.pdbx_seq_one_letter_code
_entity_poly.pdbx_strand_id
1 'polypeptide(L)'
;MNKIIYIPDGEERKKALSRTTHLCIAAHEDDIEFMAFAPIAECFQKSNKWFCGVVTTDGAGSPRNGIYADYTDEDMKAIRIEEQKK
;
A
#
# COMPACT_ATOMS: atom_id res chain seq x y z
N MET A 1 -17.54 4.31 1.39
CA MET A 1 -16.09 4.16 1.62
C MET A 1 -15.69 2.78 1.09
N ASN A 2 -15.15 2.71 -0.13
CA ASN A 2 -14.70 1.44 -0.70
C ASN A 2 -13.35 1.09 -0.06
N LYS A 3 -13.28 -0.05 0.62
CA LYS A 3 -12.03 -0.55 1.21
C LYS A 3 -11.41 -1.55 0.24
N ILE A 4 -10.20 -1.26 -0.24
CA ILE A 4 -9.40 -2.19 -1.04
C ILE A 4 -8.52 -3.00 -0.08
N ILE A 5 -8.45 -4.31 -0.28
CA ILE A 5 -7.55 -5.21 0.46
C ILE A 5 -6.78 -6.01 -0.58
N TYR A 6 -5.45 -5.88 -0.54
CA TYR A 6 -4.54 -6.67 -1.36
C TYR A 6 -3.76 -7.62 -0.46
N ILE A 7 -3.75 -8.90 -0.81
CA ILE A 7 -3.06 -9.96 -0.09
C ILE A 7 -2.16 -10.67 -1.11
N PRO A 8 -0.83 -10.43 -1.09
CA PRO A 8 0.05 -10.82 -2.18
C PRO A 8 0.19 -12.34 -2.34
N ASP A 9 -0.04 -13.12 -1.28
CA ASP A 9 0.02 -14.59 -1.31
C ASP A 9 -1.36 -15.26 -1.43
N GLY A 10 -2.44 -14.49 -1.64
CA GLY A 10 -3.78 -15.01 -1.87
C GLY A 10 -4.46 -15.69 -0.66
N GLU A 11 -3.92 -15.54 0.54
CA GLU A 11 -4.49 -16.13 1.76
C GLU A 11 -5.86 -15.50 2.12
N GLU A 12 -6.67 -16.23 2.89
CA GLU A 12 -7.95 -15.71 3.38
C GLU A 12 -7.75 -14.47 4.27
N ARG A 13 -8.63 -13.47 4.11
CA ARG A 13 -8.52 -12.14 4.73
C ARG A 13 -8.29 -12.18 6.24
N LYS A 14 -9.09 -12.92 7.00
CA LYS A 14 -8.98 -13.00 8.46
C LYS A 14 -7.62 -13.60 8.85
N LYS A 15 -7.20 -14.67 8.18
CA LYS A 15 -5.89 -15.28 8.40
C LYS A 15 -4.73 -14.34 8.04
N ALA A 16 -4.79 -13.68 6.89
CA ALA A 16 -3.79 -12.71 6.44
C ALA A 16 -3.62 -11.54 7.42
N LEU A 17 -4.72 -11.00 7.94
CA LEU A 17 -4.66 -9.92 8.93
C LEU A 17 -4.17 -10.42 10.29
N SER A 18 -4.57 -11.62 10.73
CA SER A 18 -4.18 -12.16 12.04
C SER A 18 -2.68 -12.47 12.21
N ARG A 19 -1.96 -12.71 11.10
CA ARG A 19 -0.51 -12.98 11.13
C ARG A 19 0.36 -11.72 11.07
N THR A 20 -0.25 -10.53 10.97
CA THR A 20 0.45 -9.25 10.95
C THR A 20 1.36 -9.13 12.18
N THR A 21 2.63 -8.86 11.94
CA THR A 21 3.63 -8.61 13.00
C THR A 21 4.06 -7.14 13.05
N HIS A 22 4.05 -6.47 11.90
CA HIS A 22 4.41 -5.07 11.75
C HIS A 22 3.25 -4.36 11.05
N LEU A 23 2.73 -3.30 11.67
CA LEU A 23 1.64 -2.50 11.13
C LEU A 23 2.14 -1.08 10.88
N CYS A 24 1.94 -0.60 9.65
CA CYS A 24 2.14 0.80 9.28
C CYS A 24 0.80 1.40 8.87
N ILE A 25 0.52 2.61 9.35
CA ILE A 25 -0.62 3.42 8.94
C ILE A 25 -0.05 4.73 8.40
N ALA A 26 -0.39 5.04 7.15
CA ALA A 26 0.15 6.17 6.41
C ALA A 26 -0.97 7.00 5.75
N ALA A 27 -0.67 8.25 5.42
CA ALA A 27 -1.63 9.11 4.73
C ALA A 27 -1.72 8.69 3.26
N HIS A 28 -0.58 8.64 2.59
CA HIS A 28 -0.46 8.34 1.16
C HIS A 28 0.25 7.01 0.95
N GLU A 29 0.27 6.55 -0.29
CA GLU A 29 0.91 5.31 -0.70
C GLU A 29 2.42 5.33 -0.41
N ASP A 30 3.13 6.31 -0.99
CA ASP A 30 4.60 6.42 -0.95
C ASP A 30 5.21 6.68 0.45
N ASP A 31 4.41 7.23 1.36
CA ASP A 31 4.75 7.38 2.78
C ASP A 31 5.25 6.05 3.38
N ILE A 32 4.65 4.91 2.99
CA ILE A 32 5.00 3.59 3.52
C ILE A 32 6.43 3.22 3.12
N GLU A 33 6.78 3.37 1.86
CA GLU A 33 8.12 3.01 1.36
C GLU A 33 9.21 3.89 1.97
N PHE A 34 8.94 5.19 2.18
CA PHE A 34 9.93 6.09 2.78
C PHE A 34 10.07 5.91 4.30
N MET A 35 8.95 5.82 5.03
CA MET A 35 8.98 5.82 6.50
C MET A 35 9.15 4.43 7.11
N ALA A 36 8.69 3.39 6.40
CA ALA A 36 8.63 2.02 6.90
C ALA A 36 9.55 1.05 6.15
N PHE A 37 10.57 1.54 5.43
CA PHE A 37 11.53 0.69 4.72
C PHE A 37 12.16 -0.38 5.63
N ALA A 38 12.63 0.00 6.83
CA ALA A 38 13.28 -0.92 7.75
C ALA A 38 12.36 -2.10 8.18
N PRO A 39 11.13 -1.89 8.69
CA PRO A 39 10.23 -2.99 9.01
C PRO A 39 9.74 -3.78 7.78
N ILE A 40 9.64 -3.16 6.60
CA ILE A 40 9.36 -3.88 5.34
C ILE A 40 10.51 -4.87 5.05
N ALA A 41 11.75 -4.39 5.06
CA ALA A 41 12.94 -5.21 4.83
C ALA A 41 13.08 -6.33 5.86
N GLU A 42 12.68 -6.09 7.10
CA GLU A 42 12.68 -7.11 8.16
C GLU A 42 11.67 -8.24 7.90
N CYS A 43 10.53 -7.93 7.28
CA CYS A 43 9.50 -8.91 6.92
C CYS A 43 9.77 -9.60 5.58
N PHE A 44 10.50 -8.96 4.66
CA PHE A 44 10.73 -9.47 3.32
C PHE A 44 11.37 -10.87 3.34
N GLN A 45 10.76 -11.79 2.59
CA GLN A 45 11.17 -13.21 2.51
C GLN A 45 11.27 -13.93 3.86
N LYS A 46 10.49 -13.52 4.87
CA LYS A 46 10.37 -14.24 6.14
C LYS A 46 9.08 -15.07 6.16
N SER A 47 9.16 -16.26 6.76
CA SER A 47 7.99 -17.13 6.94
C SER A 47 7.14 -16.77 8.16
N ASN A 48 7.72 -16.04 9.12
CA ASN A 48 7.12 -15.74 10.41
C ASN A 48 7.01 -14.24 10.73
N LYS A 49 7.36 -13.35 9.79
CA LYS A 49 7.19 -11.90 9.93
C LYS A 49 6.40 -11.38 8.75
N TRP A 50 5.36 -10.62 9.05
CA TRP A 50 4.39 -10.08 8.10
C TRP A 50 4.20 -8.60 8.32
N PHE A 51 4.33 -7.84 7.25
CA PHE A 51 4.08 -6.41 7.20
C PHE A 51 2.67 -6.15 6.67
N CYS A 52 1.92 -5.26 7.33
CA CYS A 52 0.63 -4.77 6.88
C CYS A 52 0.71 -3.24 6.77
N GLY A 53 0.51 -2.73 5.56
CA GLY A 53 0.37 -1.30 5.28
C GLY A 53 -1.11 -0.89 5.20
N VAL A 54 -1.46 0.24 5.78
CA VAL A 54 -2.78 0.87 5.67
C VAL A 54 -2.59 2.30 5.19
N VAL A 55 -3.01 2.57 3.95
CA VAL A 55 -3.11 3.92 3.41
C VAL A 55 -4.50 4.46 3.73
N THR A 56 -4.58 5.70 4.20
CA THR A 56 -5.83 6.30 4.70
C THR A 56 -6.48 7.27 3.71
N THR A 57 -5.76 7.70 2.69
CA THR A 57 -6.27 8.51 1.57
C THR A 57 -6.31 7.69 0.28
N ASP A 58 -6.74 8.30 -0.82
CA ASP A 58 -6.91 7.64 -2.12
C ASP A 58 -5.91 8.12 -3.19
N GLY A 59 -4.95 8.98 -2.83
CA GLY A 59 -3.92 9.46 -3.75
C GLY A 59 -4.44 10.42 -4.85
N ALA A 60 -5.69 10.88 -4.80
CA ALA A 60 -6.25 11.77 -5.84
C ALA A 60 -5.47 13.08 -6.01
N GLY A 61 -4.91 13.60 -4.91
CA GLY A 61 -4.12 14.82 -4.87
C GLY A 61 -2.66 14.66 -5.26
N SER A 62 -2.23 13.47 -5.71
CA SER A 62 -0.83 13.23 -6.07
C SER A 62 -0.33 14.20 -7.16
N PRO A 63 0.96 14.58 -7.15
CA PRO A 63 1.52 15.46 -8.15
C PRO A 63 1.33 14.92 -9.58
N ARG A 64 0.87 15.79 -10.47
CA ARG A 64 0.70 15.49 -11.90
C ARG A 64 1.78 16.21 -12.70
N ASN A 65 2.81 15.47 -13.05
CA ASN A 65 3.86 15.94 -13.93
C ASN A 65 4.27 14.81 -14.88
N GLY A 66 4.98 15.16 -15.95
CA GLY A 66 5.49 14.20 -16.92
C GLY A 66 4.40 13.27 -17.45
N ILE A 67 4.56 11.97 -17.23
CA ILE A 67 3.64 10.92 -17.71
C ILE A 67 2.23 10.98 -17.10
N TYR A 68 2.05 11.71 -16.01
CA TYR A 68 0.77 11.88 -15.31
C TYR A 68 0.12 13.25 -15.56
N ALA A 69 0.67 14.06 -16.49
CA ALA A 69 0.22 15.44 -16.70
C ALA A 69 -1.29 15.55 -17.05
N ASP A 70 -1.81 14.59 -17.81
CA ASP A 70 -3.21 14.59 -18.27
C ASP A 70 -4.13 13.69 -17.42
N TYR A 71 -3.66 13.19 -16.27
CA TYR A 71 -4.44 12.27 -15.43
C TYR A 71 -5.51 13.03 -14.63
N THR A 72 -6.72 12.49 -14.57
CA THR A 72 -7.77 12.97 -13.67
C THR A 72 -7.53 12.53 -12.22
N ASP A 73 -8.38 12.97 -11.28
CA ASP A 73 -8.36 12.43 -9.91
C ASP A 73 -8.62 10.92 -9.90
N GLU A 74 -9.54 10.44 -10.73
CA GLU A 74 -9.86 9.02 -10.81
C GLU A 74 -8.73 8.20 -11.44
N ASP A 75 -8.04 8.75 -12.44
CA ASP A 75 -6.85 8.11 -13.00
C ASP A 75 -5.71 8.04 -11.97
N MET A 76 -5.51 9.10 -11.18
CA MET A 76 -4.51 9.12 -10.10
C MET A 76 -4.81 8.09 -9.02
N LYS A 77 -6.07 7.99 -8.57
CA LYS A 77 -6.47 6.94 -7.61
C LYS A 77 -6.17 5.55 -8.16
N ALA A 78 -6.57 5.29 -9.41
CA ALA A 78 -6.39 3.99 -10.04
C ALA A 78 -4.91 3.61 -10.16
N ILE A 79 -4.05 4.51 -10.64
CA ILE A 79 -2.62 4.22 -10.78
C ILE A 79 -1.95 4.06 -9.42
N ARG A 80 -2.31 4.88 -8.43
CA ARG A 80 -1.70 4.82 -7.10
C ARG A 80 -1.98 3.51 -6.39
N ILE A 81 -3.20 2.99 -6.54
CA ILE A 81 -3.58 1.64 -6.08
C ILE A 81 -2.71 0.57 -6.75
N GLU A 82 -2.50 0.66 -8.06
CA GLU A 82 -1.68 -0.33 -8.79
C GLU A 82 -0.18 -0.22 -8.47
N GLU A 83 0.32 0.98 -8.19
CA GLU A 83 1.69 1.20 -7.75
C GLU A 83 1.91 0.62 -6.33
N GLN A 84 0.98 0.80 -5.40
CA GLN A 84 1.11 0.29 -4.03
C GLN A 84 1.08 -1.25 -3.93
N LYS A 85 0.51 -1.94 -4.93
CA LYS A 85 0.45 -3.40 -4.98
C LYS A 85 1.73 -4.05 -5.55
N LYS A 86 2.65 -3.27 -6.12
CA LYS A 86 3.91 -3.75 -6.72
C LYS A 86 5.01 -3.86 -5.69
#